data_AF-A0A2P2M132-F1
#
_entry.id   AF-A0A2P2M132-F1
#
_cell.length_a   1.000
_cell.length_b   1.000
_cell.length_c   1.000
_cell.angle_alpha   90.00
_cell.angle_beta   90.00
_cell.angle_gamma   90.00
#
_symmetry.space_group_name_H-M   'P 1'
#
loop_
_entity.id
_entity.type
_entity.pdbx_description
1 polymer ?
#
loop_
_entity_poly.entity_id
_entity_poly.type
_entity_poly.pdbx_seq_one_letter_code
_entity_poly.pdbx_strand_id
1 'polypeptide(L)'
;MSDSSDKSKEKTMDQKTLRRLAQNREAARKSRLRKKAYVQQLETSRLKLTQLEQELQRARQQGIFVSSSGNQSHSMSGNGALAFDVEYAQWLEEHNRQINELRAAVDSHAGDTQLRTIVDNFTAHYNDIFRLKGVAAKADVFHILSGMWKTPAERCFMWIGGFRSSELLKLLVNQLEPLTEQQVMAIYNLQQSSQQAEDALSQGMEALQQSLAETLANGTPGSAGSSGNVANYMGQMAMAMGKLGTLEGFLRQADNLRQQTLEQMHRILTTRQSARALLTINDYFSRLRALSSLWLARPRE
;
A
#
# COMPACT_ATOMS: atom_id res chain seq x y z
N MET A 1 -71.84 50.88 42.74
CA MET A 1 -70.39 50.60 42.85
C MET A 1 -70.01 49.60 41.77
N SER A 2 -69.46 50.04 40.62
CA SER A 2 -68.91 49.11 39.61
C SER A 2 -67.88 49.71 38.64
N ASP A 3 -67.33 50.91 38.89
CA ASP A 3 -66.47 51.61 37.90
C ASP A 3 -64.97 51.65 38.26
N SER A 4 -64.58 51.06 39.41
CA SER A 4 -63.17 51.01 39.86
C SER A 4 -62.46 49.70 39.51
N SER A 5 -63.18 48.69 39.03
CA SER A 5 -62.66 47.33 38.76
C SER A 5 -62.11 47.17 37.33
N ASP A 6 -62.65 47.92 36.36
CA ASP A 6 -62.18 47.85 34.97
C ASP A 6 -60.86 48.60 34.74
N LYS A 7 -60.68 49.80 35.33
CA LYS A 7 -59.42 50.56 35.23
C LYS A 7 -58.21 49.84 35.83
N SER A 8 -58.40 48.97 36.83
CA SER A 8 -57.32 48.20 37.45
C SER A 8 -56.96 46.96 36.61
N LYS A 9 -57.95 46.29 36.01
CA LYS A 9 -57.73 45.17 35.07
C LYS A 9 -57.04 45.64 33.80
N GLU A 10 -57.42 46.80 33.26
CA GLU A 10 -56.82 47.39 32.06
C GLU A 10 -55.35 47.77 32.29
N LYS A 11 -55.03 48.45 33.41
CA LYS A 11 -53.64 48.73 33.82
C LYS A 11 -52.79 47.46 34.01
N THR A 12 -53.39 46.38 34.51
CA THR A 12 -52.70 45.09 34.72
C THR A 12 -52.42 44.39 33.38
N MET A 13 -53.36 44.45 32.43
CA MET A 13 -53.18 43.96 31.05
C MET A 13 -52.07 44.72 30.32
N ASP A 14 -52.03 46.04 30.50
CA ASP A 14 -51.04 46.91 29.86
C ASP A 14 -49.63 46.67 30.43
N GLN A 15 -49.51 46.51 31.75
CA GLN A 15 -48.26 46.13 32.41
C GLN A 15 -47.76 44.73 31.99
N LYS A 16 -48.66 43.76 31.81
CA LYS A 16 -48.34 42.42 31.28
C LYS A 16 -47.84 42.49 29.84
N THR A 17 -48.45 43.36 29.02
CA THR A 17 -48.06 43.59 27.63
C THR A 17 -46.68 44.24 27.52
N LEU A 18 -46.40 45.26 28.34
CA LEU A 18 -45.08 45.89 28.45
C LEU A 18 -43.99 44.90 28.86
N ARG A 19 -44.28 44.01 29.82
CA ARG A 19 -43.33 42.96 30.26
C ARG A 19 -43.03 41.96 29.15
N ARG A 20 -44.03 41.55 28.38
CA ARG A 20 -43.86 40.65 27.22
C ARG A 20 -43.05 41.31 26.10
N LEU A 21 -43.26 42.60 25.84
CA LEU A 21 -42.46 43.37 24.87
C LEU A 21 -41.00 43.49 25.30
N ALA A 22 -40.73 43.74 26.60
CA ALA A 22 -39.38 43.78 27.14
C ALA A 22 -38.66 42.43 27.01
N GLN A 23 -39.34 41.32 27.34
CA GLN A 23 -38.82 39.96 27.16
C GLN A 23 -38.57 39.62 25.70
N ASN A 24 -39.46 40.04 24.78
CA ASN A 24 -39.26 39.82 23.34
C ASN A 24 -38.04 40.60 22.82
N ARG A 25 -37.85 41.86 23.26
CA ARG A 25 -36.65 42.66 22.94
C ARG A 25 -35.37 42.01 23.45
N GLU A 26 -35.38 41.46 24.67
CA GLU A 26 -34.23 40.77 25.24
C GLU A 26 -33.94 39.44 24.52
N ALA A 27 -34.99 38.66 24.20
CA ALA A 27 -34.88 37.43 23.42
C ALA A 27 -34.33 37.70 22.00
N ALA A 28 -34.78 38.77 21.35
CA ALA A 28 -34.28 39.20 20.05
C ALA A 28 -32.79 39.60 20.11
N ARG A 29 -32.37 40.33 21.17
CA ARG A 29 -30.94 40.65 21.39
C ARG A 29 -30.10 39.40 21.60
N LYS A 30 -30.53 38.47 22.47
CA LYS A 30 -29.83 37.19 22.70
C LYS A 30 -29.77 36.32 21.44
N SER A 31 -30.83 36.30 20.63
CA SER A 31 -30.85 35.62 19.34
C SER A 31 -29.84 36.21 18.35
N ARG A 32 -29.81 37.55 18.22
CA ARG A 32 -28.82 38.25 17.38
C ARG A 32 -27.39 37.97 17.82
N LEU A 33 -27.11 38.00 19.12
CA LEU A 33 -25.78 37.71 19.65
C LEU A 33 -25.33 36.28 19.31
N ARG A 34 -26.22 35.29 19.50
CA ARG A 34 -25.94 33.88 19.16
C ARG A 34 -25.71 33.69 17.66
N LYS A 35 -26.54 34.31 16.81
CA LYS A 35 -26.32 34.29 15.36
C LYS A 35 -24.98 34.93 14.96
N LYS A 36 -24.63 36.07 15.58
CA LYS A 36 -23.35 36.74 15.32
C LYS A 36 -22.15 35.86 15.71
N ALA A 37 -22.20 35.24 16.89
CA ALA A 37 -21.16 34.30 17.33
C ALA A 37 -21.04 33.09 16.40
N TYR A 38 -22.17 32.54 15.96
CA TYR A 38 -22.19 31.41 15.02
C TYR A 38 -21.60 31.77 13.65
N VAL A 39 -21.94 32.95 13.10
CA VAL A 39 -21.35 33.44 11.84
C VAL A 39 -19.85 33.63 11.98
N GLN A 40 -19.38 34.22 13.08
CA GLN A 40 -17.93 34.39 13.33
C GLN A 40 -17.20 33.05 13.45
N GLN A 41 -17.84 32.04 14.06
CA GLN A 41 -17.31 30.68 14.10
C GLN A 41 -17.23 30.06 12.70
N LEU A 42 -18.25 30.25 11.85
CA LEU A 42 -18.24 29.77 10.47
C LEU A 42 -17.13 30.43 9.65
N GLU A 43 -16.91 31.74 9.79
CA GLU A 43 -15.81 32.45 9.12
C GLU A 43 -14.45 31.92 9.56
N THR A 44 -14.29 31.67 10.86
CA THR A 44 -13.06 31.08 11.41
C THR A 44 -12.82 29.66 10.87
N SER A 45 -13.86 28.84 10.81
CA SER A 45 -13.80 27.49 10.24
C SER A 45 -13.47 27.51 8.75
N ARG A 46 -14.05 28.45 7.98
CA ARG A 46 -13.76 28.61 6.55
C ARG A 46 -12.29 28.94 6.32
N LEU A 47 -11.72 29.86 7.09
CA LEU A 47 -10.30 30.22 7.00
C LEU A 47 -9.38 29.03 7.30
N LYS A 48 -9.69 28.26 8.36
CA LYS A 48 -8.94 27.04 8.68
C LYS A 48 -9.02 26.02 7.54
N LEU A 49 -10.18 25.86 6.93
CA LEU A 49 -10.39 24.92 5.84
C LEU A 49 -9.56 25.31 4.60
N THR A 50 -9.54 26.60 4.25
CA THR A 50 -8.68 27.11 3.18
C THR A 50 -7.19 26.94 3.49
N GLN A 51 -6.76 27.12 4.74
CA GLN A 51 -5.38 26.86 5.15
C GLN A 51 -5.01 25.38 5.00
N LEU A 52 -5.87 24.47 5.46
CA LEU A 52 -5.66 23.03 5.32
C LEU A 52 -5.64 22.58 3.86
N GLU A 53 -6.47 23.16 3.00
CA GLU A 53 -6.44 22.91 1.55
C GLU A 53 -5.10 23.34 0.94
N GLN A 54 -4.58 24.52 1.32
CA GLN A 54 -3.28 24.99 0.84
C GLN A 54 -2.12 24.11 1.34
N GLU A 55 -2.15 23.67 2.60
CA GLU A 55 -1.16 22.75 3.16
C GLU A 55 -1.20 21.39 2.46
N LEU A 56 -2.41 20.86 2.18
CA LEU A 56 -2.60 19.63 1.45
C LEU A 56 -2.12 19.73 0.00
N GLN A 57 -2.34 20.87 -0.65
CA GLN A 57 -1.87 21.12 -2.00
C GLN A 57 -0.34 21.27 -2.06
N ARG A 58 0.28 21.90 -1.04
CA ARG A 58 1.75 21.92 -0.86
C ARG A 58 2.33 20.53 -0.62
N ALA A 59 1.71 19.73 0.26
CA ALA A 59 2.14 18.37 0.53
C ALA A 59 2.11 17.49 -0.73
N ARG A 60 1.07 17.66 -1.57
CA ARG A 60 0.96 17.00 -2.87
C ARG A 60 2.05 17.44 -3.87
N GLN A 61 2.41 18.72 -3.89
CA GLN A 61 3.46 19.25 -4.78
C GLN A 61 4.87 18.85 -4.35
N GLN A 62 5.11 18.63 -3.06
CA GLN A 62 6.41 18.21 -2.52
C GLN A 62 6.68 16.70 -2.65
N GLY A 63 5.83 15.95 -3.36
CA GLY A 63 6.05 14.52 -3.58
C GLY A 63 5.96 13.67 -2.30
N ILE A 64 5.45 14.22 -1.20
CA ILE A 64 5.08 13.46 -0.01
C ILE A 64 3.76 12.77 -0.36
N PHE A 65 3.88 11.63 -1.04
CA PHE A 65 2.82 10.67 -1.17
C PHE A 65 2.43 10.24 0.25
N VAL A 66 1.36 10.82 0.79
CA VAL A 66 0.81 10.45 2.10
C VAL A 66 0.31 9.01 2.01
N SER A 67 1.19 8.10 2.39
CA SER A 67 0.86 7.05 3.33
C SER A 67 0.43 7.69 4.66
N SER A 68 -0.69 7.19 5.21
CA SER A 68 -1.14 7.38 6.60
C SER A 68 -1.60 8.77 7.05
N SER A 69 -2.92 8.93 7.17
CA SER A 69 -3.51 9.77 8.22
C SER A 69 -3.51 8.97 9.53
N GLY A 70 -2.52 9.21 10.38
CA GLY A 70 -2.46 8.64 11.73
C GLY A 70 -1.16 9.02 12.43
N ASN A 71 -1.18 10.14 13.15
CA ASN A 71 -0.21 10.62 14.14
C ASN A 71 1.29 10.28 13.92
N GLN A 72 2.05 11.30 13.52
CA GLN A 72 3.48 11.38 13.79
C GLN A 72 3.73 11.33 15.30
N SER A 73 4.00 10.13 15.81
CA SER A 73 4.85 9.93 16.97
C SER A 73 6.12 9.26 16.49
N HIS A 74 7.25 9.90 16.73
CA HIS A 74 8.61 9.41 16.49
C HIS A 74 8.72 7.89 16.60
N SER A 75 8.84 7.22 15.46
CA SER A 75 9.21 5.81 15.39
C SER A 75 10.28 5.69 14.31
N MET A 76 11.42 5.12 14.69
CA MET A 76 12.54 4.79 13.80
C MET A 76 12.12 3.81 12.66
N SER A 77 10.87 3.32 12.66
CA SER A 77 10.31 2.42 11.64
C SER A 77 10.00 3.13 10.33
N GLY A 78 9.65 4.43 10.35
CA GLY A 78 9.33 5.18 9.12
C GLY A 78 10.53 5.43 8.20
N ASN A 79 11.74 5.28 8.74
CA ASN A 79 12.98 5.45 7.97
C ASN A 79 13.29 4.23 7.08
N GLY A 80 12.85 3.02 7.47
CA GLY A 80 13.15 1.79 6.75
C GLY A 80 12.46 1.70 5.40
N ALA A 81 11.19 2.11 5.32
CA ALA A 81 10.43 2.15 4.06
C ALA A 81 11.03 3.14 3.06
N LEU A 82 11.35 4.36 3.52
CA LEU A 82 11.98 5.38 2.67
C LEU A 82 13.39 4.97 2.23
N ALA A 83 14.19 4.37 3.12
CA ALA A 83 15.50 3.84 2.76
C ALA A 83 15.40 2.76 1.68
N PHE A 84 14.47 1.82 1.85
CA PHE A 84 14.22 0.79 0.84
C PHE A 84 13.78 1.38 -0.50
N ASP A 85 12.92 2.40 -0.53
CA ASP A 85 12.48 3.03 -1.78
C ASP A 85 13.66 3.66 -2.54
N VAL A 86 14.60 4.29 -1.83
CA VAL A 86 15.83 4.84 -2.41
C VAL A 86 16.74 3.73 -2.93
N GLU A 87 16.97 2.67 -2.14
CA GLU A 87 17.79 1.52 -2.57
C GLU A 87 17.15 0.79 -3.76
N TYR A 88 15.83 0.68 -3.79
CA TYR A 88 15.09 0.08 -4.89
C TYR A 88 15.19 0.91 -6.17
N ALA A 89 15.11 2.24 -6.06
CA ALA A 89 15.30 3.13 -7.20
C ALA A 89 16.70 2.99 -7.80
N GLN A 90 17.75 2.96 -6.97
CA GLN A 90 19.12 2.73 -7.41
C GLN A 90 19.30 1.33 -8.03
N TRP A 91 18.72 0.30 -7.41
CA TRP A 91 18.71 -1.05 -7.97
C TRP A 91 18.05 -1.07 -9.35
N LEU A 92 16.94 -0.35 -9.54
CA LEU A 92 16.24 -0.28 -10.81
C LEU A 92 17.03 0.46 -11.90
N GLU A 93 17.76 1.52 -11.53
CA GLU A 93 18.68 2.22 -12.45
C GLU A 93 19.78 1.27 -12.95
N GLU A 94 20.40 0.52 -12.04
CA GLU A 94 21.41 -0.48 -12.37
C GLU A 94 20.82 -1.64 -13.19
N HIS A 95 19.62 -2.11 -12.85
CA HIS A 95 18.89 -3.11 -13.63
C HIS A 95 18.71 -2.66 -15.08
N ASN A 96 18.29 -1.41 -15.30
CA ASN A 96 18.12 -0.85 -16.64
C ASN A 96 19.47 -0.75 -17.38
N ARG A 97 20.55 -0.37 -16.69
CA ARG A 97 21.90 -0.34 -17.28
C ARG A 97 22.32 -1.74 -17.76
N GLN A 98 22.18 -2.75 -16.91
CA GLN A 98 22.54 -4.14 -17.25
C GLN A 98 21.65 -4.73 -18.36
N ILE A 99 20.36 -4.40 -18.38
CA ILE A 99 19.47 -4.79 -19.48
C ILE A 99 19.91 -4.18 -20.82
N ASN A 100 20.32 -2.92 -20.82
CA ASN A 100 20.82 -2.27 -22.04
C ASN A 100 22.13 -2.91 -22.53
N GLU A 101 23.02 -3.26 -21.60
CA GLU A 101 24.25 -4.01 -21.90
C GLU A 101 23.93 -5.40 -22.48
N LEU A 102 23.01 -6.14 -21.86
CA LEU A 102 22.56 -7.44 -22.36
C LEU A 102 21.93 -7.34 -23.74
N ARG A 103 21.07 -6.33 -23.97
CA ARG A 103 20.43 -6.10 -25.27
C ARG A 103 21.47 -5.82 -26.34
N ALA A 104 22.42 -4.92 -26.07
CA ALA A 104 23.50 -4.62 -27.01
C ALA A 104 24.35 -5.86 -27.33
N ALA A 105 24.68 -6.69 -26.33
CA ALA A 105 25.43 -7.93 -26.53
C ALA A 105 24.65 -8.97 -27.35
N VAL A 106 23.33 -9.09 -27.16
CA VAL A 106 22.48 -9.96 -27.97
C VAL A 106 22.41 -9.45 -29.41
N ASP A 107 22.18 -8.15 -29.62
CA ASP A 107 22.05 -7.53 -30.95
C ASP A 107 23.37 -7.59 -31.73
N SER A 108 24.51 -7.43 -31.05
CA SER A 108 25.84 -7.55 -31.66
C SER A 108 26.30 -9.00 -31.84
N HIS A 109 25.44 -9.99 -31.55
CA HIS A 109 25.76 -11.41 -31.62
C HIS A 109 27.02 -11.80 -30.83
N ALA A 110 27.15 -11.28 -29.60
CA ALA A 110 28.26 -11.58 -28.72
C ALA A 110 28.46 -13.10 -28.55
N GLY A 111 29.73 -13.50 -28.40
CA GLY A 111 30.11 -14.88 -28.14
C GLY A 111 29.55 -15.39 -26.81
N ASP A 112 29.31 -16.70 -26.72
CA ASP A 112 28.64 -17.30 -25.57
C ASP A 112 29.36 -17.08 -24.24
N THR A 113 30.70 -16.96 -24.23
CA THR A 113 31.46 -16.64 -23.02
C THR A 113 31.14 -15.25 -22.49
N GLN A 114 31.11 -14.24 -23.36
CA GLN A 114 30.76 -12.87 -22.99
C GLN A 114 29.30 -12.80 -22.52
N LEU A 115 28.39 -13.45 -23.26
CA LEU A 115 26.98 -13.49 -22.91
C LEU A 115 26.74 -14.17 -21.56
N ARG A 116 27.51 -15.23 -21.25
CA ARG A 116 27.45 -15.92 -19.96
C ARG A 116 27.83 -14.99 -18.81
N THR A 117 28.93 -14.25 -18.95
CA THR A 117 29.33 -13.27 -17.92
C THR A 117 28.23 -12.23 -17.67
N ILE A 118 27.59 -11.71 -18.71
CA ILE A 118 26.50 -10.73 -18.56
C ILE A 118 25.29 -11.37 -17.88
N VAL A 119 24.89 -12.59 -18.29
CA VAL A 119 23.77 -13.33 -17.68
C VAL A 119 24.04 -13.66 -16.21
N ASP A 120 25.26 -14.06 -15.87
CA ASP A 120 25.65 -14.39 -14.49
C ASP A 120 25.61 -13.12 -13.60
N ASN A 121 26.14 -12.00 -14.09
CA ASN A 121 26.06 -10.70 -13.41
C ASN A 121 24.60 -10.27 -13.17
N PHE A 122 23.75 -10.45 -14.18
CA PHE A 122 22.34 -10.12 -14.09
C PHE A 122 21.58 -11.02 -13.10
N THR A 123 21.96 -12.31 -13.04
CA THR A 123 21.42 -13.25 -12.05
C THR A 123 21.80 -12.83 -10.63
N ALA A 124 23.05 -12.43 -10.41
CA ALA A 124 23.50 -11.91 -9.13
C ALA A 124 22.74 -10.62 -8.74
N HIS A 125 22.53 -9.71 -9.71
CA HIS A 125 21.75 -8.50 -9.50
C HIS A 125 20.29 -8.77 -9.10
N TYR A 126 19.66 -9.81 -9.66
CA TYR A 126 18.34 -10.27 -9.22
C TYR A 126 18.33 -10.80 -7.78
N ASN A 127 19.41 -11.44 -7.33
CA ASN A 127 19.51 -11.89 -5.95
C ASN A 127 19.59 -10.71 -4.96
N ASP A 128 20.16 -9.59 -5.38
CA ASP A 128 20.26 -8.39 -4.53
C ASP A 128 18.88 -7.83 -4.16
N ILE A 129 17.90 -7.81 -5.07
CA ILE A 129 16.57 -7.28 -4.71
C ILE A 129 15.88 -8.12 -3.63
N PHE A 130 16.06 -9.44 -3.64
CA PHE A 130 15.51 -10.31 -2.58
C PHE A 130 16.21 -10.05 -1.24
N ARG A 131 17.53 -9.80 -1.26
CA ARG A 131 18.28 -9.40 -0.06
C ARG A 131 17.80 -8.04 0.47
N LEU A 132 17.65 -7.03 -0.39
CA LEU A 132 17.14 -5.70 -0.01
C LEU A 132 15.74 -5.80 0.60
N LYS A 133 14.83 -6.55 -0.05
CA LYS A 133 13.49 -6.82 0.48
C LYS A 133 13.53 -7.52 1.83
N GLY A 134 14.42 -8.49 2.03
CA GLY A 134 14.57 -9.18 3.30
C GLY A 134 15.04 -8.27 4.44
N VAL A 135 15.92 -7.30 4.16
CA VAL A 135 16.31 -6.27 5.13
C VAL A 135 15.14 -5.34 5.42
N ALA A 136 14.47 -4.85 4.39
CA ALA A 136 13.34 -3.92 4.53
C ALA A 136 12.15 -4.56 5.26
N ALA A 137 11.87 -5.85 5.03
CA ALA A 137 10.78 -6.58 5.67
C ALA A 137 10.92 -6.68 7.18
N LYS A 138 12.16 -6.74 7.70
CA LYS A 138 12.43 -6.72 9.15
C LYS A 138 12.09 -5.38 9.78
N ALA A 139 12.18 -4.29 9.02
CA ALA A 139 11.81 -2.96 9.47
C ALA A 139 10.32 -2.66 9.26
N ASP A 140 9.79 -3.02 8.09
CA ASP A 140 8.40 -2.82 7.70
C ASP A 140 7.97 -3.84 6.62
N VAL A 141 7.44 -4.98 7.08
CA VAL A 141 6.91 -6.02 6.19
C VAL A 141 5.67 -5.55 5.40
N PHE A 142 4.89 -4.62 5.95
CA PHE A 142 3.68 -4.12 5.30
C PHE A 142 4.01 -3.23 4.10
N HIS A 143 5.08 -2.44 4.17
CA HIS A 143 5.58 -1.68 3.02
C HIS A 143 5.89 -2.58 1.82
N ILE A 144 6.56 -3.71 2.07
CA ILE A 144 6.92 -4.66 1.03
C ILE A 144 5.70 -5.40 0.48
N LEU A 145 4.83 -5.91 1.37
CA LEU A 145 3.65 -6.69 0.99
C LEU A 145 2.59 -5.84 0.27
N SER A 146 2.42 -4.57 0.66
CA SER A 146 1.49 -3.65 0.00
C SER A 146 1.96 -3.20 -1.39
N GLY A 147 3.25 -3.39 -1.71
CA GLY A 147 3.80 -3.01 -3.01
C GLY A 147 3.89 -1.50 -3.21
N MET A 148 3.97 -0.72 -2.13
CA MET A 148 4.02 0.76 -2.22
C MET A 148 5.25 1.26 -2.99
N TRP A 149 6.33 0.49 -2.98
CA TRP A 149 7.55 0.67 -3.77
C TRP A 149 7.39 0.39 -5.28
N LYS A 150 6.21 -0.06 -5.73
CA LYS A 150 5.90 -0.37 -7.14
C LYS A 150 4.84 0.57 -7.72
N THR A 151 4.83 0.68 -9.04
CA THR A 151 3.78 1.44 -9.74
C THR A 151 2.42 0.77 -9.55
N PRO A 152 1.30 1.53 -9.53
CA PRO A 152 -0.04 0.96 -9.40
C PRO A 152 -0.36 -0.20 -10.35
N ALA A 153 0.07 -0.12 -11.62
CA ALA A 153 -0.16 -1.20 -12.58
C ALA A 153 0.64 -2.47 -12.24
N GLU A 154 1.89 -2.34 -11.77
CA GLU A 154 2.68 -3.50 -11.32
C GLU A 154 2.05 -4.17 -10.09
N ARG A 155 1.47 -3.39 -9.16
CA ARG A 155 0.82 -3.91 -7.95
C ARG A 155 -0.34 -4.85 -8.23
N CYS A 156 -1.06 -4.66 -9.33
CA CYS A 156 -2.15 -5.54 -9.75
C CYS A 156 -1.70 -7.00 -9.99
N PHE A 157 -0.42 -7.21 -10.27
CA PHE A 157 0.17 -8.53 -10.57
C PHE A 157 1.10 -9.03 -9.45
N MET A 158 1.10 -8.36 -8.30
CA MET A 158 1.89 -8.78 -7.16
C MET A 158 1.21 -9.92 -6.39
N TRP A 159 2.03 -10.84 -5.90
CA TRP A 159 1.71 -11.95 -5.04
C TRP A 159 2.79 -12.02 -3.97
N ILE A 160 2.46 -11.94 -2.67
CA ILE A 160 3.41 -12.00 -1.54
C ILE A 160 4.72 -11.23 -1.83
N GLY A 161 4.59 -9.92 -2.05
CA GLY A 161 5.72 -9.00 -2.26
C GLY A 161 6.45 -9.10 -3.61
N GLY A 162 5.98 -9.84 -4.61
CA GLY A 162 6.64 -9.92 -5.92
C GLY A 162 5.78 -10.60 -6.98
N PHE A 163 6.37 -11.13 -8.05
CA PHE A 163 5.64 -11.83 -9.13
C PHE A 163 5.36 -13.30 -8.77
N ARG A 164 4.44 -13.96 -9.47
CA ARG A 164 4.31 -15.43 -9.46
C ARG A 164 5.28 -16.04 -10.46
N SER A 165 6.11 -16.96 -10.00
CA SER A 165 7.11 -17.65 -10.82
C SER A 165 6.45 -18.52 -11.89
N SER A 166 5.34 -19.19 -11.56
CA SER A 166 4.58 -20.01 -12.51
C SER A 166 4.06 -19.19 -13.70
N GLU A 167 3.51 -18.01 -13.44
CA GLU A 167 3.02 -17.10 -14.48
C GLU A 167 4.17 -16.52 -15.31
N LEU A 168 5.32 -16.26 -14.69
CA LEU A 168 6.51 -15.83 -15.41
C LEU A 168 7.00 -16.90 -16.40
N LEU A 169 7.08 -18.16 -15.95
CA LEU A 169 7.49 -19.29 -16.80
C LEU A 169 6.50 -19.51 -17.95
N LYS A 170 5.19 -19.38 -17.67
CA LYS A 170 4.14 -19.45 -18.69
C LYS A 170 4.30 -18.38 -19.76
N LEU A 171 4.68 -17.17 -19.37
CA LEU A 171 4.97 -16.10 -20.32
C LEU A 171 6.19 -16.44 -21.18
N LEU A 172 7.24 -16.98 -20.57
CA LEU A 172 8.51 -17.25 -21.26
C LEU A 172 8.43 -18.40 -22.26
N VAL A 173 7.74 -19.50 -21.94
CA VAL A 173 7.65 -20.66 -22.85
C VAL A 173 7.02 -20.29 -24.20
N ASN A 174 6.12 -19.30 -24.22
CA ASN A 174 5.46 -18.82 -25.43
C ASN A 174 6.28 -17.81 -26.24
N GLN A 175 7.38 -17.29 -25.68
CA GLN A 175 8.17 -16.19 -26.27
C GLN A 175 9.59 -16.63 -26.63
N LEU A 176 10.06 -17.72 -26.04
CA LEU A 176 11.39 -18.26 -26.27
C LEU A 176 11.33 -19.34 -27.35
N GLU A 177 11.54 -18.95 -28.61
CA GLU A 177 11.75 -19.89 -29.71
C GLU A 177 13.15 -19.69 -30.33
N PRO A 178 13.90 -20.78 -30.63
CA PRO A 178 13.54 -22.20 -30.45
C PRO A 178 13.89 -22.76 -29.05
N LEU A 179 13.05 -23.66 -28.53
CA LEU A 179 13.30 -24.53 -27.37
C LEU A 179 13.21 -26.00 -27.80
N THR A 180 14.01 -26.88 -27.19
CA THR A 180 13.87 -28.32 -27.43
C THR A 180 12.66 -28.88 -26.68
N GLU A 181 12.09 -30.00 -27.14
CA GLU A 181 10.98 -30.68 -26.44
C GLU A 181 11.33 -31.01 -24.98
N GLN A 182 12.60 -31.39 -24.73
CA GLN A 182 13.10 -31.62 -23.38
C GLN A 182 13.09 -30.35 -22.52
N GLN A 183 13.50 -29.21 -23.07
CA GLN A 183 13.46 -27.92 -22.37
C GLN A 183 12.02 -27.49 -22.08
N VAL A 184 11.12 -27.66 -23.06
CA VAL A 184 9.69 -27.35 -22.90
C VAL A 184 9.07 -28.19 -21.77
N MET A 185 9.29 -29.51 -21.79
CA MET A 185 8.81 -30.39 -20.70
C MET A 185 9.40 -30.00 -19.34
N ALA A 186 10.70 -29.68 -19.28
CA ALA A 186 11.35 -29.25 -18.04
C ALA A 186 10.76 -27.92 -17.51
N ILE A 187 10.48 -26.95 -18.38
CA ILE A 187 9.81 -25.69 -18.00
C ILE A 187 8.41 -25.95 -17.48
N TYR A 188 7.62 -26.82 -18.11
CA TYR A 188 6.28 -27.18 -17.61
C TYR A 188 6.33 -27.84 -16.23
N ASN A 189 7.27 -28.75 -15.99
CA ASN A 189 7.45 -29.37 -14.68
C ASN A 189 7.85 -28.32 -13.62
N LEU A 190 8.76 -27.42 -13.96
CA LEU A 190 9.17 -26.32 -13.07
C LEU A 190 8.00 -25.37 -12.78
N GLN A 191 7.18 -25.07 -13.79
CA GLN A 191 5.97 -24.25 -13.65
C GLN A 191 4.98 -24.91 -12.70
N GLN A 192 4.69 -26.20 -12.88
CA GLN A 192 3.74 -26.94 -12.04
C GLN A 192 4.22 -27.02 -10.59
N SER A 193 5.50 -27.34 -10.38
CA SER A 193 6.09 -27.38 -9.04
C SER A 193 6.09 -26.00 -8.37
N SER A 194 6.41 -24.95 -9.12
CA SER A 194 6.34 -23.56 -8.61
C SER A 194 4.91 -23.22 -8.22
N GLN A 195 3.92 -23.50 -9.07
CA GLN A 195 2.50 -23.24 -8.78
C GLN A 195 2.03 -23.93 -7.49
N GLN A 196 2.39 -25.20 -7.28
CA GLN A 196 2.03 -25.93 -6.06
C GLN A 196 2.60 -25.27 -4.80
N ALA A 197 3.86 -24.83 -4.85
CA ALA A 197 4.48 -24.11 -3.75
C ALA A 197 3.84 -22.73 -3.51
N GLU A 198 3.49 -22.02 -4.58
CA GLU A 198 2.78 -20.74 -4.49
C GLU A 198 1.37 -20.91 -3.88
N ASP A 199 0.65 -21.98 -4.24
CA ASP A 199 -0.68 -22.27 -3.71
C ASP A 199 -0.61 -22.62 -2.22
N ALA A 200 0.37 -23.44 -1.82
CA ALA A 200 0.60 -23.75 -0.41
C ALA A 200 0.92 -22.50 0.42
N LEU A 201 1.76 -21.59 -0.10
CA LEU A 201 2.05 -20.32 0.57
C LEU A 201 0.84 -19.39 0.63
N SER A 202 0.02 -19.36 -0.43
CA SER A 202 -1.21 -18.56 -0.48
C SER A 202 -2.21 -19.05 0.56
N GLN A 203 -2.45 -20.37 0.64
CA GLN A 203 -3.31 -20.98 1.64
C GLN A 203 -2.82 -20.71 3.07
N GLY A 204 -1.51 -20.78 3.31
CA GLY A 204 -0.94 -20.44 4.62
C GLY A 204 -1.16 -18.97 5.01
N MET A 205 -1.03 -18.05 4.04
CA MET A 205 -1.28 -16.62 4.24
C MET A 205 -2.77 -16.35 4.52
N GLU A 206 -3.68 -17.01 3.80
CA GLU A 206 -5.13 -16.92 4.04
C GLU A 206 -5.49 -17.45 5.43
N ALA A 207 -4.95 -18.60 5.84
CA ALA A 207 -5.15 -19.14 7.18
C ALA A 207 -4.62 -18.19 8.27
N LEU A 208 -3.49 -17.54 8.05
CA LEU A 208 -2.96 -16.52 8.95
C LEU A 208 -3.90 -15.32 9.07
N GLN A 209 -4.41 -14.81 7.94
CA GLN A 209 -5.34 -13.68 7.90
C GLN A 209 -6.66 -14.01 8.61
N GLN A 210 -7.20 -15.21 8.37
CA GLN A 210 -8.40 -15.69 9.05
C GLN A 210 -8.17 -15.80 10.56
N SER A 211 -7.06 -16.40 10.97
CA SER A 211 -6.70 -16.52 12.38
C SER A 211 -6.49 -15.15 13.05
N LEU A 212 -5.93 -14.17 12.33
CA LEU A 212 -5.81 -12.79 12.80
C LEU A 212 -7.18 -12.14 12.99
N ALA A 213 -8.07 -12.27 12.01
CA ALA A 213 -9.43 -11.74 12.07
C ALA A 213 -10.21 -12.29 13.27
N GLU A 214 -10.11 -13.60 13.52
CA GLU A 214 -10.74 -14.26 14.68
C GLU A 214 -10.19 -13.72 16.01
N THR A 215 -8.87 -13.53 16.12
CA THR A 215 -8.26 -12.94 17.33
C THR A 215 -8.75 -11.52 17.60
N LEU A 216 -8.97 -10.72 16.55
CA LEU A 216 -9.48 -9.36 16.68
C LEU A 216 -10.99 -9.35 16.99
N ALA A 217 -11.78 -10.26 16.39
CA ALA A 217 -13.22 -10.33 16.58
C ALA A 217 -13.63 -10.82 17.99
N ASN A 218 -12.86 -11.75 18.56
CA ASN A 218 -13.09 -12.31 19.91
C ASN A 218 -12.85 -11.28 21.04
N GLY A 219 -12.48 -10.04 20.71
CA GLY A 219 -12.32 -8.90 21.63
C GLY A 219 -13.52 -8.00 21.81
N THR A 220 -14.67 -8.33 21.21
CA THR A 220 -15.86 -7.48 21.28
C THR A 220 -16.48 -7.54 22.68
N PRO A 221 -16.55 -6.42 23.43
CA PRO A 221 -17.07 -6.43 24.80
C PRO A 221 -18.59 -6.51 24.80
N GLY A 222 -19.12 -7.72 24.96
CA GLY A 222 -20.50 -7.92 25.38
C GLY A 222 -20.66 -7.56 26.85
N SER A 223 -21.13 -6.34 27.11
CA SER A 223 -21.82 -5.84 28.32
C SER A 223 -21.26 -6.19 29.72
N ALA A 224 -21.03 -5.12 30.48
CA ALA A 224 -21.03 -5.01 31.94
C ALA A 224 -19.75 -5.41 32.72
N GLY A 225 -19.05 -4.37 33.21
CA GLY A 225 -18.53 -4.35 34.56
C GLY A 225 -17.02 -4.50 34.74
N SER A 226 -16.37 -3.38 35.08
CA SER A 226 -15.17 -3.29 35.93
C SER A 226 -13.86 -3.92 35.42
N SER A 227 -12.90 -3.06 35.04
CA SER A 227 -11.44 -3.22 35.16
C SER A 227 -10.72 -4.42 34.48
N GLY A 228 -11.41 -5.45 34.00
CA GLY A 228 -10.84 -6.62 33.30
C GLY A 228 -10.68 -6.43 31.78
N ASN A 229 -11.18 -5.31 31.22
CA ASN A 229 -11.23 -5.08 29.77
C ASN A 229 -9.88 -4.78 29.13
N VAL A 230 -9.01 -4.02 29.80
CA VAL A 230 -7.74 -3.56 29.19
C VAL A 230 -6.73 -4.70 29.10
N ALA A 231 -6.63 -5.54 30.13
CA ALA A 231 -5.73 -6.70 30.12
C ALA A 231 -6.12 -7.71 29.03
N ASN A 232 -7.42 -7.98 28.84
CA ASN A 232 -7.91 -8.87 27.78
C ASN A 232 -7.64 -8.30 26.38
N TYR A 233 -7.92 -7.01 26.16
CA TYR A 233 -7.61 -6.33 24.91
C TYR A 233 -6.10 -6.35 24.61
N MET A 234 -5.27 -6.03 25.60
CA MET A 234 -3.81 -6.06 25.47
C MET A 234 -3.31 -7.47 25.13
N GLY A 235 -3.85 -8.51 25.77
CA GLY A 235 -3.52 -9.91 25.45
C GLY A 235 -3.90 -10.28 24.01
N GLN A 236 -5.06 -9.83 23.54
CA GLN A 236 -5.50 -10.05 22.15
C GLN A 236 -4.63 -9.29 21.14
N MET A 237 -4.30 -8.03 21.41
CA MET A 237 -3.38 -7.26 20.56
C MET A 237 -1.99 -7.89 20.54
N ALA A 238 -1.49 -8.40 21.67
CA ALA A 238 -0.22 -9.12 21.72
C ALA A 238 -0.24 -10.41 20.87
N MET A 239 -1.33 -11.18 20.92
CA MET A 239 -1.51 -12.35 20.04
C MET A 239 -1.58 -11.94 18.56
N ALA A 240 -2.33 -10.89 18.23
CA ALA A 240 -2.43 -10.36 16.87
C ALA A 240 -1.07 -9.89 16.36
N MET A 241 -0.30 -9.17 17.18
CA MET A 241 1.07 -8.76 16.87
C MET A 241 2.00 -9.95 16.63
N GLY A 242 1.89 -11.01 17.46
CA GLY A 242 2.64 -12.25 17.25
C GLY A 242 2.33 -12.91 15.90
N LYS A 243 1.05 -12.93 15.50
CA LYS A 243 0.63 -13.42 14.18
C LYS A 243 1.17 -12.54 13.05
N LEU A 244 1.10 -11.22 13.18
CA LEU A 244 1.70 -10.30 12.19
C LEU A 244 3.21 -10.51 12.03
N GLY A 245 3.92 -10.88 13.11
CA GLY A 245 5.34 -11.23 13.07
C GLY A 245 5.68 -12.42 12.14
N THR A 246 4.70 -13.25 11.79
CA THR A 246 4.91 -14.37 10.85
C THR A 246 4.94 -13.95 9.37
N LEU A 247 4.48 -12.73 9.04
CA LEU A 247 4.41 -12.23 7.67
C LEU A 247 5.78 -12.18 6.98
N GLU A 248 6.83 -11.83 7.73
CA GLU A 248 8.22 -11.84 7.22
C GLU A 248 8.59 -13.24 6.71
N GLY A 249 8.17 -14.28 7.42
CA GLY A 249 8.43 -15.67 7.07
C GLY A 249 7.78 -16.08 5.75
N PHE A 250 6.55 -15.61 5.47
CA PHE A 250 5.88 -15.84 4.19
C PHE A 250 6.57 -15.12 3.04
N LEU A 251 6.93 -13.85 3.24
CA LEU A 251 7.65 -13.06 2.24
C LEU A 251 9.00 -13.70 1.88
N ARG A 252 9.76 -14.14 2.89
CA ARG A 252 11.05 -14.82 2.68
C ARG A 252 10.89 -16.13 1.92
N GLN A 253 9.87 -16.93 2.23
CA GLN A 253 9.60 -18.18 1.51
C GLN A 253 9.20 -17.92 0.04
N ALA A 254 8.38 -16.90 -0.20
CA ALA A 254 7.99 -16.51 -1.56
C ALA A 254 9.19 -16.01 -2.38
N ASP A 255 10.09 -15.23 -1.77
CA ASP A 255 11.31 -14.76 -2.45
C ASP A 255 12.32 -15.89 -2.70
N ASN A 256 12.47 -16.82 -1.75
CA ASN A 256 13.28 -18.04 -1.97
C ASN A 256 12.73 -18.87 -3.14
N LEU A 257 11.41 -19.03 -3.23
CA LEU A 257 10.78 -19.73 -4.35
C LEU A 257 11.10 -19.04 -5.68
N ARG A 258 10.99 -17.71 -5.76
CA ARG A 258 11.36 -16.95 -6.97
C ARG A 258 12.80 -17.16 -7.37
N GLN A 259 13.72 -17.03 -6.40
CA GLN A 259 15.13 -17.23 -6.65
C GLN A 259 15.42 -18.64 -7.16
N GLN A 260 14.89 -19.67 -6.49
CA GLN A 260 15.08 -21.06 -6.91
C GLN A 260 14.49 -21.31 -8.30
N THR A 261 13.31 -20.78 -8.61
CA THR A 261 12.71 -20.94 -9.94
C THR A 261 13.57 -20.29 -11.03
N LEU A 262 14.11 -19.09 -10.79
CA LEU A 262 15.00 -18.42 -11.75
C LEU A 262 16.31 -19.20 -11.95
N GLU A 263 16.89 -19.72 -10.87
CA GLU A 263 18.09 -20.56 -10.93
C GLU A 263 17.85 -21.86 -11.72
N GLN A 264 16.72 -22.55 -11.48
CA GLN A 264 16.38 -23.76 -12.23
C GLN A 264 16.09 -23.45 -13.70
N MET A 265 15.42 -22.33 -13.99
CA MET A 265 15.20 -21.88 -15.36
C MET A 265 16.54 -21.68 -16.10
N HIS A 266 17.53 -21.04 -15.46
CA HIS A 266 18.86 -20.85 -16.06
C HIS A 266 19.62 -22.17 -16.28
N ARG A 267 19.32 -23.23 -15.51
CA ARG A 267 19.89 -24.57 -15.73
C ARG A 267 19.24 -25.30 -16.91
N ILE A 268 17.96 -25.04 -17.18
CA ILE A 268 17.22 -25.64 -18.30
C ILE A 268 17.61 -24.97 -19.62
N LEU A 269 17.78 -23.64 -19.59
CA LEU A 269 18.06 -22.83 -20.77
C LEU A 269 19.55 -22.79 -21.12
N THR A 270 19.86 -22.68 -22.41
CA THR A 270 21.20 -22.31 -22.86
C THR A 270 21.48 -20.84 -22.51
N THR A 271 22.75 -20.44 -22.45
CA THR A 271 23.14 -19.04 -22.16
C THR A 271 22.42 -18.03 -23.05
N ARG A 272 22.25 -18.33 -24.33
CA ARG A 272 21.55 -17.45 -25.28
C ARG A 272 20.05 -17.41 -25.04
N GLN A 273 19.43 -18.53 -24.68
CA GLN A 273 18.03 -18.58 -24.29
C GLN A 273 17.81 -17.82 -22.98
N SER A 274 18.70 -17.97 -21.99
CA SER A 274 18.66 -17.21 -20.74
C SER A 274 18.76 -15.71 -20.98
N ALA A 275 19.70 -15.25 -21.83
CA ALA A 275 19.78 -13.85 -22.22
C ALA A 275 18.46 -13.31 -22.81
N ARG A 276 17.85 -14.06 -23.74
CA ARG A 276 16.55 -13.70 -24.32
C ARG A 276 15.43 -13.73 -23.28
N ALA A 277 15.44 -14.71 -22.38
CA ALA A 277 14.46 -14.81 -21.28
C ALA A 277 14.51 -13.57 -20.40
N LEU A 278 15.70 -13.14 -19.99
CA LEU A 278 15.90 -11.96 -19.14
C LEU A 278 15.41 -10.67 -19.83
N LEU A 279 15.66 -10.52 -21.14
CA LEU A 279 15.11 -9.41 -21.93
C LEU A 279 13.57 -9.45 -21.97
N THR A 280 12.98 -10.62 -22.23
CA THR A 280 11.52 -10.80 -22.24
C THR A 280 10.89 -10.49 -20.88
N ILE A 281 11.49 -10.95 -19.77
CA ILE A 281 11.06 -10.64 -18.41
C ILE A 281 11.10 -9.13 -18.16
N ASN A 282 12.19 -8.47 -18.55
CA ASN A 282 12.31 -7.03 -18.40
C ASN A 282 11.26 -6.26 -19.22
N ASP A 283 11.04 -6.65 -20.47
CA ASP A 283 10.09 -5.99 -21.36
C ASP A 283 8.66 -6.10 -20.81
N TYR A 284 8.31 -7.23 -20.20
CA TYR A 284 7.03 -7.41 -19.51
C TYR A 284 6.86 -6.40 -18.36
N PHE A 285 7.80 -6.33 -17.42
CA PHE A 285 7.70 -5.39 -16.29
C PHE A 285 7.80 -3.92 -16.72
N SER A 286 8.61 -3.61 -17.73
CA SER A 286 8.72 -2.27 -18.29
C SER A 286 7.41 -1.80 -18.92
N ARG A 287 6.68 -2.70 -19.60
CA ARG A 287 5.34 -2.42 -20.13
C ARG A 287 4.32 -2.15 -19.03
N LEU A 288 4.37 -2.86 -17.89
CA LEU A 288 3.51 -2.57 -16.75
C LEU A 288 3.77 -1.17 -16.18
N ARG A 289 5.04 -0.77 -16.05
CA ARG A 289 5.41 0.59 -15.62
C ARG A 289 4.92 1.65 -16.60
N ALA A 290 5.16 1.44 -17.90
CA ALA A 290 4.70 2.34 -18.95
C ALA A 290 3.17 2.48 -18.94
N LEU A 291 2.43 1.38 -18.75
CA LEU A 291 0.97 1.39 -18.60
C LEU A 291 0.53 2.25 -17.42
N SER A 292 1.23 2.16 -16.29
CA SER A 292 0.94 3.02 -15.13
C SER A 292 1.13 4.51 -15.46
N SER A 293 2.21 4.86 -16.16
CA SER A 293 2.48 6.24 -16.57
C SER A 293 1.42 6.76 -17.53
N LEU A 294 1.04 5.97 -18.55
CA LEU A 294 -0.02 6.30 -19.49
C LEU A 294 -1.37 6.48 -18.80
N TRP A 295 -1.69 5.59 -17.85
CA TRP A 295 -2.92 5.70 -17.06
C TRP A 295 -2.94 7.01 -16.29
N LEU A 296 -1.85 7.41 -15.65
CA LEU A 296 -1.78 8.66 -14.89
C LEU A 296 -1.87 9.92 -15.78
N ALA A 297 -1.37 9.83 -17.02
CA ALA A 297 -1.37 10.94 -17.98
C ALA A 297 -2.69 11.12 -18.75
N ARG A 298 -3.67 10.21 -18.58
CA ARG A 298 -4.96 10.29 -19.29
C ARG A 298 -5.71 11.59 -18.94
N PRO A 299 -6.43 12.21 -19.90
CA PRO A 299 -7.32 13.32 -19.61
C PRO A 299 -8.33 12.95 -18.51
N ARG A 300 -8.52 13.85 -17.55
CA ARG A 300 -9.59 13.72 -16.55
C ARG A 300 -10.73 14.60 -17.02
N GLU A 301 -11.91 14.00 -17.21
CA GLU A 301 -13.18 14.72 -17.39
C GLU A 301 -13.61 15.42 -16.09
#